data_AF-A0A2T2P2N1-F1
#
_entry.id   AF-A0A2T2P2N1-F1
#
_cell.length_a   1.000
_cell.length_b   1.000
_cell.length_c   1.000
_cell.angle_alpha   90.00
_cell.angle_beta   90.00
_cell.angle_gamma   90.00
#
_symmetry.space_group_name_H-M   'P 1'
#
loop_
_entity.id
_entity.type
_entity.pdbx_description
1 polymer ?
#
loop_
_entity_poly.entity_id
_entity_poly.type
_entity_poly.pdbx_seq_one_letter_code
_entity_poly.pdbx_strand_id
1 'polypeptide(L)'
;MPPSHFFLKLQERRHAPQPGPAASPDPEVVVNDQGDDEWYDTASSEGNSPVKHSSMADGESSVVSVKPLSPDEEARLLPFVPSLFAKDLPPCGPEIQVAYENVNGRLRELWLFHRGRLTAVEVTQAVKEELNNQNFMYPAHTLKGEVKLRKPWRRESVFQYEMRWIEYFVRDAQAQDPALMTESEILDRKKESLIPAVLGLTTKHPAVLTMWEGWHEKKRAKTPDMHLLGNGKNSNGSGLQFGNWNGHFKKANGSLQDSGTESIDSDMTMIQHDTETGDLQTKDGVKAPAGTQV
;
A
#
# COMPACT_ATOMS: atom_id res chain seq x y z
N MET A 1 25.02 -50.10 11.79
CA MET A 1 23.78 -50.50 11.09
C MET A 1 23.34 -49.35 10.19
N PRO A 2 22.93 -49.62 8.95
CA PRO A 2 22.80 -48.63 7.87
C PRO A 2 21.48 -47.83 7.92
N PRO A 3 21.37 -46.73 7.14
CA PRO A 3 20.27 -45.78 7.22
C PRO A 3 19.09 -46.19 6.32
N SER A 4 17.88 -46.07 6.87
CA SER A 4 16.62 -46.31 6.17
C SER A 4 16.31 -45.21 5.17
N HIS A 5 16.41 -45.56 3.90
CA HIS A 5 15.88 -44.84 2.74
C HIS A 5 14.37 -44.60 2.89
N PHE A 6 13.94 -43.34 2.99
CA PHE A 6 12.55 -42.97 2.69
C PHE A 6 12.44 -42.64 1.20
N PHE A 7 11.78 -43.56 0.50
CA PHE A 7 11.43 -43.49 -0.92
C PHE A 7 10.40 -42.39 -1.19
N LEU A 8 10.74 -41.48 -2.09
CA LEU A 8 9.81 -40.59 -2.79
C LEU A 8 8.88 -41.44 -3.68
N LYS A 9 7.57 -41.37 -3.45
CA LYS A 9 6.57 -41.91 -4.37
C LYS A 9 5.97 -40.75 -5.16
N LEU A 10 6.65 -40.39 -6.25
CA LEU A 10 6.14 -39.49 -7.28
C LEU A 10 4.95 -40.19 -7.95
N GLN A 11 3.73 -39.67 -7.78
CA GLN A 11 2.55 -40.18 -8.45
C GLN A 11 2.40 -39.45 -9.80
N GLU A 12 2.95 -40.07 -10.84
CA GLU A 12 2.83 -39.69 -12.24
C GLU A 12 1.39 -39.94 -12.71
N ARG A 13 0.52 -38.91 -12.64
CA ARG A 13 -0.79 -38.93 -13.30
C ARG A 13 -0.56 -38.74 -14.81
N ARG A 14 -0.48 -39.87 -15.52
CA ARG A 14 -0.58 -39.93 -16.97
C ARG A 14 -1.99 -39.52 -17.39
N HIS A 15 -2.10 -38.38 -18.06
CA HIS A 15 -3.27 -38.05 -18.86
C HIS A 15 -3.23 -38.86 -20.15
N ALA A 16 -4.18 -39.77 -20.31
CA ALA A 16 -4.45 -40.44 -21.57
C ALA A 16 -5.10 -39.46 -22.56
N PRO A 17 -4.73 -39.49 -23.85
CA PRO A 17 -5.34 -38.66 -24.88
C PRO A 17 -6.78 -39.14 -25.16
N GLN A 18 -7.74 -38.22 -25.04
CA GLN A 18 -9.11 -38.46 -25.48
C GLN A 18 -9.18 -38.53 -27.02
N PRO A 19 -9.93 -39.49 -27.58
CA PRO A 19 -10.24 -39.52 -29.01
C PRO A 19 -11.24 -38.41 -29.35
N GLY A 20 -10.89 -37.60 -30.36
CA GLY A 20 -11.69 -36.48 -30.83
C GLY A 20 -13.02 -36.91 -31.47
N PRO A 21 -14.08 -36.11 -31.35
CA PRO A 21 -15.29 -36.28 -32.14
C PRO A 21 -15.11 -35.73 -33.56
N ALA A 22 -15.72 -36.49 -34.47
CA ALA A 22 -15.67 -36.36 -35.92
C ALA A 22 -16.07 -34.98 -36.44
N ALA A 23 -15.38 -34.58 -37.50
CA ALA A 23 -15.75 -33.49 -38.38
C ALA A 23 -17.07 -33.79 -39.09
N SER A 24 -18.00 -32.85 -39.00
CA SER A 24 -19.17 -32.73 -39.87
C SER A 24 -19.09 -31.38 -40.60
N PRO A 25 -19.19 -31.34 -41.94
CA PRO A 25 -19.10 -30.11 -42.72
C PRO A 25 -20.46 -29.37 -42.80
N ASP A 26 -20.39 -28.05 -42.65
CA ASP A 26 -21.19 -26.93 -43.21
C ASP A 26 -22.74 -27.00 -43.24
N PRO A 27 -23.41 -25.87 -42.94
CA PRO A 27 -23.58 -24.84 -43.98
C PRO A 27 -23.24 -23.41 -43.55
N GLU A 28 -22.62 -22.69 -44.49
CA GLU A 28 -22.45 -21.25 -44.55
C GLU A 28 -23.76 -20.52 -44.22
N VAL A 29 -23.83 -19.85 -43.07
CA VAL A 29 -24.86 -18.85 -42.80
C VAL A 29 -24.31 -17.51 -43.27
N VAL A 30 -24.75 -17.11 -44.46
CA VAL A 30 -24.66 -15.74 -44.98
C VAL A 30 -25.50 -14.86 -44.04
N VAL A 31 -24.84 -14.15 -43.13
CA VAL A 31 -25.46 -13.09 -42.34
C VAL A 31 -25.37 -11.82 -43.20
N ASN A 32 -26.53 -11.41 -43.71
CA ASN A 32 -26.73 -10.13 -44.38
C ASN A 32 -26.35 -8.98 -43.42
N ASP A 33 -25.31 -8.24 -43.78
CA ASP A 33 -24.99 -6.91 -43.27
C ASP A 33 -25.94 -5.90 -43.94
N GLN A 34 -27.11 -5.69 -43.35
CA GLN A 34 -28.01 -4.62 -43.80
C GLN A 34 -28.97 -4.19 -42.69
N GLY A 35 -28.72 -2.99 -42.16
CA GLY A 35 -29.52 -2.31 -41.13
C GLY A 35 -28.59 -1.41 -40.31
N ASP A 36 -28.32 -0.20 -40.78
CA ASP A 36 -29.09 1.00 -40.41
C ASP A 36 -29.18 1.17 -38.88
N ASP A 37 -28.04 1.41 -38.23
CA ASP A 37 -28.01 2.15 -36.98
C ASP A 37 -27.57 3.59 -37.29
N GLU A 38 -28.52 4.32 -37.87
CA GLU A 38 -28.54 5.78 -37.94
C GLU A 38 -28.66 6.32 -36.50
N TRP A 39 -27.52 6.52 -35.84
CA TRP A 39 -27.47 7.23 -34.57
C TRP A 39 -27.85 8.70 -34.82
N TYR A 40 -29.11 9.01 -34.56
CA TYR A 40 -29.72 10.33 -34.67
C TYR A 40 -28.87 11.43 -34.02
N ASP A 41 -28.41 12.36 -34.87
CA ASP A 41 -28.05 13.73 -34.49
C ASP A 41 -29.31 14.48 -34.06
N THR A 42 -29.58 14.57 -32.76
CA THR A 42 -30.53 15.56 -32.23
C THR A 42 -29.78 16.83 -31.84
N ALA A 43 -29.55 17.67 -32.84
CA ALA A 43 -29.27 19.09 -32.64
C ALA A 43 -30.58 19.89 -32.50
N SER A 44 -30.49 20.97 -31.72
CA SER A 44 -31.40 22.11 -31.63
C SER A 44 -32.69 21.98 -30.82
N SER A 45 -32.64 22.51 -29.59
CA SER A 45 -33.72 23.30 -29.01
C SER A 45 -33.17 24.68 -28.66
N GLU A 46 -33.57 25.69 -29.44
CA GLU A 46 -33.41 27.11 -29.13
C GLU A 46 -34.24 27.46 -27.88
N GLY A 47 -33.63 28.17 -26.93
CA GLY A 47 -34.28 28.65 -25.71
C GLY A 47 -33.45 29.71 -25.02
N ASN A 48 -33.83 30.97 -25.22
CA ASN A 48 -33.16 32.18 -24.76
C ASN A 48 -33.14 32.35 -23.21
N SER A 49 -31.98 32.87 -22.75
CA SER A 49 -31.75 33.75 -21.58
C SER A 49 -31.60 33.14 -20.16
N PRO A 50 -30.86 33.79 -19.22
CA PRO A 50 -29.95 34.94 -19.32
C PRO A 50 -28.49 34.65 -18.89
N VAL A 51 -27.60 35.48 -19.41
CA VAL A 51 -26.16 35.55 -19.16
C VAL A 51 -25.86 35.74 -17.66
N LYS A 52 -25.32 34.71 -17.02
CA LYS A 52 -24.56 34.83 -15.77
C LYS A 52 -23.08 34.64 -16.12
N HIS A 53 -22.37 35.76 -16.28
CA HIS A 53 -20.91 35.77 -16.36
C HIS A 53 -20.33 35.27 -15.02
N SER A 54 -20.30 33.96 -14.80
CA SER A 54 -19.27 33.39 -13.94
C SER A 54 -18.01 33.36 -14.77
N SER A 55 -17.11 34.31 -14.50
CA SER A 55 -15.73 34.28 -14.92
C SER A 55 -15.16 32.90 -14.62
N MET A 56 -15.20 31.99 -15.60
CA MET A 56 -14.36 30.82 -15.59
C MET A 56 -12.95 31.36 -15.67
N ALA A 57 -12.30 31.44 -14.51
CA ALA A 57 -10.87 31.38 -14.47
C ALA A 57 -10.52 30.05 -15.12
N ASP A 58 -10.10 30.11 -16.39
CA ASP A 58 -9.23 29.12 -17.01
C ASP A 58 -7.99 29.02 -16.14
N GLY A 59 -8.13 28.34 -15.01
CA GLY A 59 -7.04 27.76 -14.29
C GLY A 59 -6.54 26.67 -15.21
N GLU A 60 -5.63 27.04 -16.11
CA GLU A 60 -4.72 26.13 -16.79
C GLU A 60 -4.11 25.25 -15.69
N SER A 61 -4.78 24.13 -15.42
CA SER A 61 -4.20 23.02 -14.71
C SER A 61 -3.11 22.55 -15.65
N SER A 62 -1.94 23.20 -15.55
CA SER A 62 -0.70 22.80 -16.17
C SER A 62 -0.52 21.34 -15.79
N VAL A 63 -0.97 20.47 -16.69
CA VAL A 63 -0.76 19.04 -16.58
C VAL A 63 0.73 18.92 -16.85
N VAL A 64 1.52 19.03 -15.78
CA VAL A 64 2.95 18.87 -15.82
C VAL A 64 3.17 17.46 -16.33
N SER A 65 3.41 17.34 -17.64
CA SER A 65 3.74 16.08 -18.29
C SER A 65 5.13 15.71 -17.80
N VAL A 66 5.16 14.92 -16.72
CA VAL A 66 6.42 14.42 -16.18
C VAL A 66 6.94 13.41 -17.19
N LYS A 67 8.08 13.75 -17.81
CA LYS A 67 8.74 12.88 -18.78
C LYS A 67 8.99 11.51 -18.13
N PRO A 68 8.56 10.40 -18.76
CA PRO A 68 8.81 9.07 -18.22
C PRO A 68 10.32 8.85 -18.03
N LEU A 69 10.67 8.16 -16.95
CA LEU A 69 12.05 7.88 -16.60
C LEU A 69 12.68 6.98 -17.67
N SER A 70 13.84 7.36 -18.19
CA SER A 70 14.55 6.50 -19.15
C SER A 70 15.20 5.30 -18.43
N PRO A 71 15.36 4.13 -19.09
CA PRO A 71 15.99 2.96 -18.48
C PRO A 71 17.40 3.23 -17.95
N ASP A 72 18.17 4.08 -18.63
CA ASP A 72 19.52 4.48 -18.21
C ASP A 72 19.51 5.34 -16.95
N GLU A 73 18.54 6.24 -16.81
CA GLU A 73 18.35 7.03 -15.59
C GLU A 73 17.91 6.14 -14.43
N GLU A 74 16.98 5.21 -14.67
CA GLU A 74 16.57 4.23 -13.66
C GLU A 74 17.77 3.44 -13.15
N ALA A 75 18.58 2.87 -14.05
CA ALA A 75 19.75 2.09 -13.70
C ALA A 75 20.75 2.86 -12.80
N ARG A 76 20.89 4.18 -13.02
CA ARG A 76 21.72 5.06 -12.17
C ARG A 76 21.13 5.33 -10.80
N LEU A 77 19.80 5.34 -10.69
CA LEU A 77 19.08 5.58 -9.45
C LEU A 77 18.97 4.33 -8.58
N LEU A 78 18.97 3.12 -9.16
CA LEU A 78 18.75 1.88 -8.41
C LEU A 78 19.66 1.67 -7.20
N PRO A 79 20.98 2.00 -7.25
CA PRO A 79 21.86 1.86 -6.08
C PRO A 79 21.50 2.79 -4.91
N PHE A 80 20.75 3.87 -5.17
CA PHE A 80 20.35 4.87 -4.19
C PHE A 80 18.93 4.68 -3.68
N VAL A 81 18.19 3.72 -4.24
CA VAL A 81 16.86 3.37 -3.73
C VAL A 81 17.01 2.93 -2.28
N PRO A 82 16.20 3.45 -1.34
CA PRO A 82 16.22 3.02 0.05
C PRO A 82 16.21 1.50 0.18
N SER A 83 17.10 0.96 1.02
CA SER A 83 17.17 -0.48 1.31
C SER A 83 15.81 -1.05 1.77
N LEU A 84 15.04 -0.22 2.46
CA LEU A 84 13.65 -0.49 2.83
C LEU A 84 12.80 -0.92 1.62
N PHE A 85 13.02 -0.33 0.43
CA PHE A 85 12.33 -0.62 -0.83
C PHE A 85 13.03 -1.67 -1.71
N ALA A 86 13.97 -2.46 -1.14
CA ALA A 86 14.59 -3.58 -1.85
C ALA A 86 13.54 -4.63 -2.31
N LYS A 87 13.86 -5.44 -3.32
CA LYS A 87 12.93 -6.45 -3.87
C LYS A 87 12.92 -7.78 -3.11
N ASP A 88 13.74 -7.92 -2.07
CA ASP A 88 13.83 -9.15 -1.27
C ASP A 88 12.50 -9.47 -0.58
N LEU A 89 12.02 -10.70 -0.76
CA LEU A 89 10.74 -11.14 -0.21
C LEU A 89 10.86 -11.54 1.27
N PRO A 90 9.87 -11.16 2.10
CA PRO A 90 9.80 -11.60 3.48
C PRO A 90 9.49 -13.10 3.58
N PRO A 91 9.97 -13.80 4.62
CA PRO A 91 9.72 -15.23 4.84
C PRO A 91 8.32 -15.44 5.44
N CYS A 92 7.28 -15.20 4.65
CA CYS A 92 5.88 -15.37 5.02
C CYS A 92 5.08 -16.14 3.94
N GLY A 93 3.78 -16.34 4.18
CA GLY A 93 2.91 -17.05 3.24
C GLY A 93 2.67 -16.27 1.94
N PRO A 94 2.25 -16.95 0.85
CA PRO A 94 2.16 -16.37 -0.48
C PRO A 94 1.22 -15.16 -0.57
N GLU A 95 0.07 -15.16 0.11
CA GLU A 95 -0.85 -14.02 0.08
C GLU A 95 -0.23 -12.75 0.67
N ILE A 96 0.58 -12.92 1.73
CA ILE A 96 1.25 -11.82 2.43
C ILE A 96 2.45 -11.34 1.61
N GLN A 97 3.14 -12.24 0.91
CA GLN A 97 4.21 -11.90 -0.02
C GLN A 97 3.69 -11.10 -1.22
N VAL A 98 2.56 -11.49 -1.80
CA VAL A 98 1.93 -10.72 -2.90
C VAL A 98 1.54 -9.32 -2.43
N ALA A 99 0.95 -9.20 -1.24
CA ALA A 99 0.64 -7.90 -0.65
C ALA A 99 1.90 -7.04 -0.44
N TYR A 100 2.98 -7.67 0.03
CA TYR A 100 4.29 -7.02 0.18
C TYR A 100 4.81 -6.49 -1.16
N GLU A 101 4.82 -7.33 -2.19
CA GLU A 101 5.27 -6.96 -3.54
C GLU A 101 4.46 -5.81 -4.13
N ASN A 102 3.14 -5.83 -3.98
CA ASN A 102 2.26 -4.78 -4.47
C ASN A 102 2.58 -3.42 -3.82
N VAL A 103 2.73 -3.39 -2.49
CA VAL A 103 3.07 -2.16 -1.76
C VAL A 103 4.49 -1.70 -2.12
N ASN A 104 5.47 -2.61 -2.07
CA ASN A 104 6.86 -2.31 -2.36
C ASN A 104 7.07 -1.82 -3.80
N GLY A 105 6.32 -2.39 -4.75
CA GLY A 105 6.28 -1.95 -6.15
C GLY A 105 5.84 -0.49 -6.26
N ARG A 106 4.72 -0.11 -5.63
CA ARG A 106 4.23 1.27 -5.62
C ARG A 106 5.20 2.25 -4.96
N LEU A 107 5.76 1.87 -3.81
CA LEU A 107 6.75 2.69 -3.10
C LEU A 107 7.96 2.97 -4.00
N ARG A 108 8.48 1.93 -4.64
CA ARG A 108 9.64 2.03 -5.53
C ARG A 108 9.33 2.82 -6.79
N GLU A 109 8.18 2.58 -7.42
CA GLU A 109 7.71 3.31 -8.59
C GLU A 109 7.58 4.80 -8.29
N LEU A 110 6.92 5.16 -7.18
CA LEU A 110 6.76 6.55 -6.75
C LEU A 110 8.12 7.20 -6.45
N TRP A 111 9.00 6.52 -5.71
CA TRP A 111 10.34 7.05 -5.42
C TRP A 111 11.16 7.30 -6.70
N LEU A 112 11.12 6.36 -7.66
CA LEU A 112 11.82 6.47 -8.95
C LEU A 112 11.20 7.55 -9.84
N PHE A 113 9.87 7.66 -9.86
CA PHE A 113 9.16 8.72 -10.59
C PHE A 113 9.61 10.11 -10.12
N HIS A 114 9.83 10.28 -8.82
CA HIS A 114 10.38 11.50 -8.24
C HIS A 114 11.92 11.59 -8.29
N ARG A 115 12.59 10.67 -8.97
CA ARG A 115 14.07 10.61 -9.11
C ARG A 115 14.79 10.67 -7.76
N GLY A 116 14.23 10.02 -6.75
CA GLY A 116 14.77 10.00 -5.39
C GLY A 116 14.70 11.31 -4.62
N ARG A 117 13.96 12.30 -5.11
CA ARG A 117 13.78 13.59 -4.41
C ARG A 117 12.93 13.48 -3.14
N LEU A 118 12.08 12.45 -3.06
CA LEU A 118 11.27 12.19 -1.89
C LEU A 118 12.02 11.29 -0.92
N THR A 119 11.92 11.64 0.36
CA THR A 119 12.37 10.80 1.46
C THR A 119 11.55 9.51 1.54
N ALA A 120 12.09 8.48 2.18
CA ALA A 120 11.35 7.24 2.39
C ALA A 120 10.05 7.47 3.19
N VAL A 121 10.05 8.44 4.12
CA VAL A 121 8.88 8.80 4.93
C VAL A 121 7.79 9.42 4.06
N GLU A 122 8.13 10.38 3.18
CA GLU A 122 7.16 11.00 2.28
C GLU A 122 6.53 9.99 1.31
N VAL A 123 7.36 9.12 0.72
CA VAL A 123 6.88 8.08 -0.20
C VAL A 123 5.94 7.10 0.49
N THR A 124 6.30 6.64 1.70
CA THR A 124 5.46 5.69 2.47
C THR A 124 4.17 6.33 2.93
N GLN A 125 4.20 7.60 3.34
CA GLN A 125 3.00 8.32 3.73
C GLN A 125 2.05 8.57 2.54
N ALA A 126 2.58 8.93 1.37
CA ALA A 126 1.78 9.09 0.15
C ALA A 126 1.08 7.80 -0.28
N VAL A 127 1.78 6.66 -0.28
CA VAL A 127 1.18 5.36 -0.59
C VAL A 127 0.19 4.92 0.49
N LYS A 128 0.43 5.25 1.77
CA LYS A 128 -0.54 5.01 2.85
C LYS A 128 -1.85 5.76 2.61
N GLU A 129 -1.77 7.03 2.23
CA GLU A 129 -2.95 7.84 1.91
C GLU A 129 -3.70 7.31 0.70
N GLU A 130 -2.99 6.87 -0.34
CA GLU A 130 -3.59 6.22 -1.51
C GLU A 130 -4.37 4.95 -1.13
N LEU A 131 -3.75 4.06 -0.33
CA LEU A 131 -4.39 2.82 0.12
C LEU A 131 -5.57 3.10 1.06
N ASN A 132 -5.46 4.08 1.96
CA ASN A 132 -6.58 4.52 2.81
C ASN A 132 -7.76 5.05 1.98
N ASN A 133 -7.49 5.87 0.96
CA ASN A 133 -8.51 6.37 0.06
C ASN A 133 -9.19 5.23 -0.72
N GLN A 134 -8.42 4.23 -1.17
CA GLN A 134 -8.96 3.03 -1.80
C GLN A 134 -9.82 2.20 -0.83
N ASN A 135 -9.42 2.10 0.44
CA ASN A 135 -10.20 1.43 1.47
C ASN A 135 -11.50 2.18 1.81
N PHE A 136 -11.46 3.50 1.84
CA PHE A 136 -12.63 4.34 2.06
C PHE A 136 -13.63 4.24 0.90
N MET A 137 -13.16 4.30 -0.35
CA MET A 137 -14.01 4.21 -1.53
C MET A 137 -14.61 2.81 -1.75
N TYR A 138 -13.89 1.78 -1.33
CA TYR A 138 -14.27 0.38 -1.52
C TYR A 138 -14.07 -0.40 -0.21
N PRO A 139 -14.94 -0.20 0.80
CA PRO A 139 -14.75 -0.84 2.09
C PRO A 139 -14.96 -2.36 2.00
N ALA A 140 -14.24 -3.07 2.86
CA ALA A 140 -14.33 -4.52 2.96
C ALA A 140 -15.78 -4.96 3.24
N HIS A 141 -16.21 -6.07 2.63
CA HIS A 141 -17.52 -6.69 2.87
C HIS A 141 -18.74 -5.81 2.54
N THR A 142 -18.61 -4.86 1.61
CA THR A 142 -19.76 -4.08 1.12
C THR A 142 -20.73 -4.99 0.36
N LEU A 143 -21.78 -5.44 1.05
CA LEU A 143 -22.77 -6.43 0.58
C LEU A 143 -23.84 -5.87 -0.37
N LYS A 144 -23.85 -4.56 -0.64
CA LYS A 144 -24.94 -3.89 -1.36
C LYS A 144 -24.45 -3.23 -2.66
N GLY A 145 -24.90 -3.76 -3.78
CA GLY A 145 -24.78 -3.16 -5.11
C GLY A 145 -23.81 -3.89 -6.03
N GLU A 146 -24.05 -3.77 -7.35
CA GLU A 146 -23.19 -4.26 -8.43
C GLU A 146 -21.72 -4.15 -8.05
N VAL A 147 -21.02 -5.26 -8.12
CA VAL A 147 -19.70 -5.51 -7.55
C VAL A 147 -18.75 -4.34 -7.86
N LYS A 148 -18.67 -3.34 -6.96
CA LYS A 148 -17.71 -2.24 -7.04
C LYS A 148 -16.35 -2.83 -6.69
N LEU A 149 -15.75 -3.48 -7.68
CA LEU A 149 -14.43 -4.07 -7.57
C LEU A 149 -13.41 -2.94 -7.43
N ARG A 150 -12.51 -3.06 -6.44
CA ARG A 150 -11.33 -2.20 -6.32
C ARG A 150 -10.63 -2.16 -7.69
N LYS A 151 -10.15 -0.99 -8.12
CA LYS A 151 -9.31 -0.85 -9.32
C LYS A 151 -7.89 -0.48 -8.88
N PRO A 152 -6.84 -1.24 -9.29
CA PRO A 152 -6.92 -2.53 -9.97
C PRO A 152 -7.54 -3.63 -9.08
N TRP A 153 -8.13 -4.64 -9.73
CA TRP A 153 -8.78 -5.77 -9.05
C TRP A 153 -7.79 -6.52 -8.18
N ARG A 154 -8.15 -6.72 -6.90
CA ARG A 154 -7.34 -7.40 -5.89
C ARG A 154 -8.25 -8.24 -5.01
N ARG A 155 -7.73 -9.36 -4.50
CA ARG A 155 -8.41 -10.16 -3.47
C ARG A 155 -8.43 -9.37 -2.16
N GLU A 156 -9.55 -9.44 -1.43
CA GLU A 156 -9.70 -8.68 -0.18
C GLU A 156 -8.70 -9.13 0.89
N SER A 157 -8.38 -10.42 0.97
CA SER A 157 -7.35 -10.94 1.89
C SER A 157 -5.98 -10.31 1.64
N VAL A 158 -5.58 -10.19 0.37
CA VAL A 158 -4.32 -9.54 -0.03
C VAL A 158 -4.35 -8.05 0.33
N PHE A 159 -5.44 -7.35 0.03
CA PHE A 159 -5.55 -5.92 0.35
C PHE A 159 -5.47 -5.63 1.85
N GLN A 160 -6.05 -6.46 2.72
CA GLN A 160 -5.89 -6.32 4.17
C GLN A 160 -4.42 -6.39 4.60
N TYR A 161 -3.63 -7.27 3.98
CA TYR A 161 -2.19 -7.32 4.23
C TYR A 161 -1.45 -6.13 3.60
N GLU A 162 -1.89 -5.57 2.48
CA GLU A 162 -1.32 -4.33 1.91
C GLU A 162 -1.42 -3.18 2.92
N MET A 163 -2.56 -3.03 3.60
CA MET A 163 -2.77 -2.04 4.66
C MET A 163 -1.79 -2.23 5.84
N ARG A 164 -1.56 -3.48 6.27
CA ARG A 164 -0.61 -3.79 7.35
C ARG A 164 0.84 -3.56 6.93
N TRP A 165 1.17 -3.90 5.68
CA TRP A 165 2.50 -3.67 5.14
C TRP A 165 2.83 -2.19 5.05
N ILE A 166 1.90 -1.35 4.61
CA ILE A 166 2.17 0.08 4.51
C ILE A 166 2.35 0.73 5.89
N GLU A 167 1.65 0.28 6.92
CA GLU A 167 1.90 0.69 8.31
C GLU A 167 3.29 0.29 8.79
N TYR A 168 3.72 -0.95 8.48
CA TYR A 168 5.09 -1.40 8.75
C TYR A 168 6.11 -0.49 8.05
N PHE A 169 5.91 -0.18 6.77
CA PHE A 169 6.82 0.66 6.00
C PHE A 169 6.90 2.10 6.54
N VAL A 170 5.78 2.71 6.92
CA VAL A 170 5.79 4.05 7.54
C VAL A 170 6.60 4.04 8.83
N ARG A 171 6.36 3.05 9.70
CA ARG A 171 7.08 2.90 10.96
C ARG A 171 8.58 2.69 10.73
N ASP A 172 8.97 1.79 9.83
CA ASP A 172 10.38 1.50 9.53
C ASP A 172 11.04 2.63 8.71
N ALA A 173 10.29 3.47 7.98
CA ALA A 173 10.83 4.66 7.31
C ALA A 173 11.10 5.78 8.31
N GLN A 174 10.15 6.08 9.20
CA GLN A 174 10.34 7.02 10.32
C GLN A 174 11.50 6.56 11.21
N ALA A 175 11.69 5.25 11.30
CA ALA A 175 12.79 4.65 12.05
C ALA A 175 14.18 4.91 11.50
N GLN A 176 14.29 5.07 10.18
CA GLN A 176 15.55 5.30 9.51
C GLN A 176 15.92 6.79 9.46
N ASP A 177 15.02 7.69 9.83
CA ASP A 177 15.27 9.12 9.91
C ASP A 177 15.72 9.51 11.33
N PRO A 178 17.03 9.79 11.54
CA PRO A 178 17.56 10.12 12.86
C PRO A 178 17.00 11.45 13.41
N ALA A 179 16.53 12.34 12.54
CA ALA A 179 15.99 13.63 12.96
C ALA A 179 14.60 13.51 13.62
N LEU A 180 13.89 12.41 13.38
CA LEU A 180 12.53 12.19 13.84
C LEU A 180 12.45 11.34 15.12
N MET A 181 13.59 10.99 15.73
CA MET A 181 13.63 10.04 16.84
C MET A 181 14.37 10.53 18.07
N THR A 182 13.79 10.20 19.22
CA THR A 182 14.42 10.36 20.53
C THR A 182 15.28 9.14 20.87
N GLU A 183 16.34 9.32 21.68
CA GLU A 183 17.24 8.22 22.09
C GLU A 183 16.51 7.05 22.79
N SER A 184 15.43 7.34 23.53
CA SER A 184 14.58 6.34 24.19
C SER A 184 13.89 5.41 23.19
N GLU A 185 13.40 5.94 22.06
CA GLU A 185 12.72 5.14 21.04
C GLU A 185 13.69 4.22 20.28
N ILE A 186 14.97 4.61 20.18
CA ILE A 186 16.03 3.76 19.59
C ILE A 186 16.24 2.51 20.46
N LEU A 187 16.20 2.65 21.78
CA LEU A 187 16.40 1.55 22.72
C LEU A 187 15.21 0.58 22.74
N ASP A 188 13.98 1.08 22.71
CA ASP A 188 12.79 0.23 22.74
C ASP A 188 12.62 -0.62 21.48
N ARG A 189 13.15 -0.16 20.34
CA ARG A 189 13.16 -0.97 19.11
C ARG A 189 14.04 -2.19 19.16
N LYS A 190 15.10 -2.20 19.96
CA LYS A 190 15.90 -3.41 20.16
C LYS A 190 15.12 -4.50 20.91
N LYS A 191 14.01 -4.13 21.56
CA LYS A 191 13.12 -5.05 22.28
C LYS A 191 11.92 -5.49 21.45
N GLU A 192 11.66 -4.87 20.30
CA GLU A 192 10.55 -5.26 19.44
C GLU A 192 10.76 -6.66 18.87
N SER A 193 9.66 -7.40 18.73
CA SER A 193 9.69 -8.74 18.14
C SER A 193 10.26 -8.71 16.73
N LEU A 194 11.03 -9.75 16.39
CA LEU A 194 11.64 -9.97 15.08
C LEU A 194 10.64 -10.00 13.92
N ILE A 195 9.37 -10.25 14.23
CA ILE A 195 8.26 -10.23 13.30
C ILE A 195 7.41 -9.01 13.64
N PRO A 196 7.11 -8.14 12.66
CA PRO A 196 6.26 -6.99 12.91
C PRO A 196 4.88 -7.42 13.41
N ALA A 197 4.53 -7.01 14.64
CA ALA A 197 3.24 -7.33 15.25
C ALA A 197 2.06 -6.85 14.40
N VAL A 198 2.26 -5.75 13.66
CA VAL A 198 1.30 -5.16 12.70
C VAL A 198 0.83 -6.16 11.65
N LEU A 199 1.67 -7.13 11.25
CA LEU A 199 1.30 -8.15 10.27
C LEU A 199 0.35 -9.21 10.85
N GLY A 200 0.24 -9.30 12.18
CA GLY A 200 -0.59 -10.30 12.87
C GLY A 200 -0.07 -11.73 12.70
N LEU A 201 1.22 -11.90 12.38
CA LEU A 201 1.85 -13.20 12.19
C LEU A 201 2.40 -13.71 13.50
N THR A 202 2.05 -14.96 13.84
CA THR A 202 2.63 -15.67 14.98
C THR A 202 3.37 -16.90 14.45
N THR A 203 4.68 -16.90 14.58
CA THR A 203 5.48 -18.12 14.39
C THR A 203 6.49 -18.25 15.51
N LYS A 204 6.61 -19.48 16.00
CA LYS A 204 7.58 -19.87 17.03
C LYS A 204 8.73 -20.67 16.42
N HIS A 205 8.74 -20.86 15.09
CA HIS A 205 9.72 -21.70 14.44
C HIS A 205 11.06 -20.95 14.33
N PRO A 206 12.14 -21.43 14.96
CA PRO A 206 13.40 -20.69 15.06
C PRO A 206 14.01 -20.39 13.69
N ALA A 207 13.95 -21.34 12.75
CA ALA A 207 14.48 -21.09 11.40
C ALA A 207 13.76 -19.96 10.66
N VAL A 208 12.45 -19.77 10.89
CA VAL A 208 11.69 -18.69 10.26
C VAL A 208 12.05 -17.36 10.91
N LEU A 209 12.29 -17.34 12.22
CA LEU A 209 12.76 -16.15 12.94
C LEU A 209 14.14 -15.70 12.43
N THR A 210 15.08 -16.62 12.21
CA THR A 210 16.39 -16.30 11.62
C THR A 210 16.27 -15.75 10.20
N MET A 211 15.33 -16.25 9.40
CA MET A 211 15.07 -15.68 8.07
C MET A 211 14.50 -14.25 8.17
N TRP A 212 13.62 -13.99 9.15
CA TRP A 212 13.09 -12.64 9.40
C TRP A 212 14.18 -11.67 9.86
N GLU A 213 15.09 -12.10 10.74
CA GLU A 213 16.26 -11.32 11.14
C GLU A 213 17.11 -10.91 9.94
N GLY A 214 17.51 -11.88 9.12
CA GLY A 214 18.32 -11.62 7.92
C GLY A 214 17.59 -10.74 6.90
N TRP A 215 16.26 -10.86 6.79
CA TRP A 215 15.46 -9.97 5.95
C TRP A 215 15.43 -8.53 6.50
N HIS A 216 15.21 -8.35 7.81
CA HIS A 216 15.21 -7.03 8.45
C HIS A 216 16.57 -6.34 8.39
N GLU A 217 17.67 -7.09 8.56
CA GLU A 217 19.02 -6.57 8.46
C GLU A 217 19.26 -5.94 7.08
N LYS A 218 18.86 -6.64 6.02
CA LYS A 218 18.92 -6.11 4.64
C LYS A 218 18.04 -4.87 4.46
N LYS A 219 16.85 -4.87 5.04
CA LYS A 219 15.88 -3.75 4.94
C LYS A 219 16.29 -2.49 5.69
N ARG A 220 17.10 -2.64 6.73
CA ARG A 220 17.60 -1.54 7.57
C ARG A 220 19.04 -1.17 7.26
N ALA A 221 19.63 -1.77 6.23
CA ALA A 221 20.95 -1.39 5.76
C ALA A 221 20.97 0.09 5.37
N LYS A 222 22.08 0.78 5.65
CA LYS A 222 22.22 2.21 5.35
C LYS A 222 22.21 2.42 3.83
N THR A 223 21.28 3.26 3.37
CA THR A 223 21.20 3.66 1.96
C THR A 223 22.36 4.62 1.62
N PRO A 224 23.04 4.44 0.47
CA PRO A 224 24.03 5.41 -0.01
C PRO A 224 23.40 6.80 -0.21
N ASP A 225 24.13 7.86 0.15
CA ASP A 225 23.65 9.22 -0.01
C ASP A 225 23.64 9.65 -1.49
N MET A 226 22.47 10.05 -1.98
CA MET A 226 22.26 10.48 -3.37
C MET A 226 22.91 11.84 -3.66
N HIS A 227 23.15 12.68 -2.65
CA HIS A 227 23.77 14.01 -2.84
C HIS A 227 25.20 13.94 -3.39
N LEU A 228 25.85 12.78 -3.29
CA LEU A 228 27.19 12.55 -3.82
C LEU A 228 27.24 12.44 -5.35
N LEU A 229 26.11 12.19 -6.03
CA LEU A 229 26.07 12.08 -7.49
C LEU A 229 26.25 13.43 -8.21
N GLY A 230 25.97 14.55 -7.52
CA GLY A 230 25.98 15.90 -8.09
C GLY A 230 27.31 16.66 -8.00
N ASN A 231 28.26 16.20 -7.19
CA ASN A 231 29.50 16.94 -6.91
C ASN A 231 30.72 16.54 -7.76
N GLY A 232 30.49 15.80 -8.84
CA GLY A 232 31.51 15.55 -9.86
C GLY A 232 31.83 16.82 -10.64
N LYS A 233 32.81 17.62 -10.16
CA LYS A 233 33.61 18.63 -10.86
C LYS A 233 33.09 18.99 -12.28
N ASN A 234 32.16 19.92 -12.37
CA ASN A 234 31.95 20.78 -13.54
C ASN A 234 31.19 22.03 -13.09
N SER A 235 31.92 22.92 -12.43
CA SER A 235 31.56 24.33 -12.34
C SER A 235 31.58 24.92 -13.75
N ASN A 236 30.42 24.96 -14.40
CA ASN A 236 29.96 25.97 -15.37
C ASN A 236 28.69 25.47 -16.08
N GLY A 237 27.52 25.90 -15.60
CA GLY A 237 26.26 25.75 -16.34
C GLY A 237 25.11 25.18 -15.54
N SER A 238 24.11 26.04 -15.28
CA SER A 238 22.79 25.75 -14.70
C SER A 238 22.78 25.00 -13.37
N GLY A 239 22.84 25.77 -12.28
CA GLY A 239 22.36 25.33 -10.98
C GLY A 239 20.87 24.98 -11.10
N LEU A 240 20.55 23.70 -11.14
CA LEU A 240 19.22 23.21 -10.81
C LEU A 240 19.02 23.48 -9.32
N GLN A 241 18.48 24.66 -8.99
CA GLN A 241 17.96 24.92 -7.66
C GLN A 241 16.90 23.86 -7.36
N PHE A 242 17.20 23.00 -6.39
CA PHE A 242 16.29 22.00 -5.87
C PHE A 242 15.16 22.72 -5.15
N GLY A 243 14.07 22.99 -5.88
CA GLY A 243 12.88 23.63 -5.33
C GLY A 243 12.29 22.79 -4.21
N ASN A 244 12.08 23.43 -3.06
CA ASN A 244 11.34 22.91 -1.92
C ASN A 244 9.95 22.46 -2.41
N TRP A 245 9.72 21.15 -2.47
CA TRP A 245 8.47 20.60 -3.00
C TRP A 245 7.40 20.63 -1.90
N ASN A 246 6.64 21.72 -1.83
CA ASN A 246 5.39 21.78 -1.07
C ASN A 246 4.27 21.06 -1.85
N GLY A 247 4.47 19.77 -2.12
CA GLY A 247 3.52 18.92 -2.83
C GLY A 247 2.25 18.70 -2.03
N HIS A 248 1.34 19.68 -2.04
CA HIS A 248 -0.04 19.48 -1.65
C HIS A 248 -0.64 18.49 -2.65
N PHE A 249 -0.74 17.22 -2.27
CA PHE A 249 -1.53 16.23 -3.01
C PHE A 249 -2.93 16.82 -3.18
N LYS A 250 -3.23 17.29 -4.39
CA LYS A 250 -4.58 17.71 -4.75
C LYS A 250 -5.47 16.49 -4.57
N LYS A 251 -6.22 16.49 -3.46
CA LYS A 251 -7.36 15.61 -3.24
C LYS A 251 -8.20 15.70 -4.51
N ALA A 252 -8.30 14.61 -5.26
CA ALA A 252 -9.38 14.44 -6.21
C ALA A 252 -10.66 14.33 -5.37
N ASN A 253 -11.21 15.47 -4.98
CA ASN A 253 -12.53 15.56 -4.38
C ASN A 253 -13.52 15.15 -5.48
N GLY A 254 -13.85 13.86 -5.52
CA GLY A 254 -15.13 13.41 -6.02
C GLY A 254 -16.21 14.01 -5.12
N SER A 255 -16.61 15.24 -5.45
CA SER A 255 -17.75 15.93 -4.87
C SER A 255 -19.01 15.16 -5.23
N LEU A 256 -19.34 14.13 -4.46
CA LEU A 256 -20.66 13.51 -4.48
C LEU A 256 -21.61 14.51 -3.82
N GLN A 257 -22.38 15.21 -4.65
CA GLN A 257 -23.49 16.05 -4.17
C GLN A 257 -24.55 15.11 -3.59
N ASP A 258 -24.53 14.95 -2.27
CA ASP A 258 -25.62 14.33 -1.53
C ASP A 258 -26.67 15.42 -1.28
N SER A 259 -27.70 15.39 -2.12
CA SER A 259 -28.89 16.23 -1.97
C SER A 259 -29.85 15.49 -1.04
N GLY A 260 -29.84 15.85 0.24
CA GLY A 260 -30.69 15.20 1.23
C GLY A 260 -30.81 16.02 2.51
N THR A 261 -31.49 17.16 2.41
CA THR A 261 -31.93 17.96 3.56
C THR A 261 -33.05 17.23 4.29
N GLU A 262 -32.76 16.59 5.43
CA GLU A 262 -33.77 16.40 6.49
C GLU A 262 -33.15 16.70 7.86
N SER A 263 -33.57 17.85 8.38
CA SER A 263 -33.32 18.36 9.71
C SER A 263 -34.05 17.49 10.72
N ILE A 264 -33.31 16.88 11.65
CA ILE A 264 -33.88 16.29 12.86
C ILE A 264 -33.09 16.85 14.03
N ASP A 265 -33.69 17.83 14.71
CA ASP A 265 -33.29 18.27 16.04
C ASP A 265 -33.29 17.05 16.96
N SER A 266 -32.12 16.67 17.47
CA SER A 266 -32.00 15.68 18.54
C SER A 266 -31.43 16.34 19.78
N ASP A 267 -32.36 16.55 20.69
CA ASP A 267 -32.28 16.92 22.09
C ASP A 267 -31.04 16.33 22.80
N MET A 268 -30.20 17.22 23.32
CA MET A 268 -28.97 16.87 24.01
C MET A 268 -29.28 16.66 25.50
N THR A 269 -29.49 15.40 25.90
CA THR A 269 -29.63 15.05 27.32
C THR A 269 -28.24 15.02 27.98
N MET A 270 -27.98 16.00 28.85
CA MET A 270 -26.82 16.02 29.74
C MET A 270 -26.98 14.91 30.80
N ILE A 271 -26.17 13.85 30.71
CA ILE A 271 -26.00 12.88 31.80
C ILE A 271 -24.72 13.27 32.55
N GLN A 272 -24.90 13.96 33.68
CA GLN A 272 -23.85 14.12 34.70
C GLN A 272 -23.59 12.74 35.33
N HIS A 273 -22.39 12.21 35.13
CA HIS A 273 -21.86 11.13 35.95
C HIS A 273 -20.96 11.74 37.03
N ASP A 274 -21.53 11.92 38.22
CA ASP A 274 -20.78 11.92 39.48
C ASP A 274 -20.54 10.45 39.87
N THR A 275 -19.28 10.06 40.10
CA THR A 275 -18.90 8.95 41.00
C THR A 275 -17.36 8.93 41.09
N GLU A 276 -16.80 9.54 42.12
CA GLU A 276 -16.54 8.96 43.45
C GLU A 276 -15.10 8.42 43.53
N THR A 277 -14.28 9.26 44.14
CA THR A 277 -12.86 9.06 44.47
C THR A 277 -12.75 7.96 45.53
N GLY A 278 -12.39 6.75 45.10
CA GLY A 278 -12.11 5.63 46.00
C GLY A 278 -10.64 5.59 46.42
N ASP A 279 -10.34 6.18 47.58
CA ASP A 279 -9.18 5.83 48.41
C ASP A 279 -9.27 4.36 48.85
N LEU A 280 -8.23 3.55 48.64
CA LEU A 280 -8.03 2.32 49.43
C LEU A 280 -6.58 1.81 49.39
N GLN A 281 -5.86 2.23 50.43
CA GLN A 281 -4.98 1.45 51.32
C GLN A 281 -4.12 0.32 50.73
N THR A 282 -2.81 0.58 50.83
CA THR A 282 -1.73 -0.35 51.11
C THR A 282 -2.10 -1.42 52.15
N LYS A 283 -1.81 -2.69 51.83
CA LYS A 283 -1.62 -3.74 52.83
C LYS A 283 -0.48 -4.67 52.45
N ASP A 284 0.62 -4.51 53.18
CA ASP A 284 1.69 -5.48 53.30
C ASP A 284 1.16 -6.86 53.72
N GLY A 285 1.70 -7.91 53.11
CA GLY A 285 1.23 -9.28 53.30
C GLY A 285 2.29 -10.32 52.95
N VAL A 286 3.29 -10.43 53.80
CA VAL A 286 4.27 -11.52 53.92
C VAL A 286 3.59 -12.90 53.91
N LYS A 287 4.05 -13.84 53.05
CA LYS A 287 4.27 -15.25 53.46
C LYS A 287 5.09 -16.05 52.44
N ALA A 288 6.32 -16.37 52.79
CA ALA A 288 7.07 -17.48 52.21
C ALA A 288 6.60 -18.81 52.83
N PRO A 289 6.43 -19.90 52.06
CA PRO A 289 6.46 -21.24 52.62
C PRO A 289 7.88 -21.80 52.57
N ALA A 290 8.37 -22.12 53.77
CA ALA A 290 9.51 -22.98 53.98
C ALA A 290 9.18 -24.42 53.58
N GLY A 291 10.12 -25.05 52.88
CA GLY A 291 10.56 -26.42 53.13
C GLY A 291 9.71 -27.57 52.61
N THR A 292 10.36 -28.50 51.93
CA THR A 292 10.38 -29.92 52.35
C THR A 292 11.61 -30.57 51.73
N GLN A 293 12.45 -31.15 52.59
CA GLN A 293 13.49 -32.12 52.26
C GLN A 293 12.83 -33.46 51.88
N VAL A 294 13.34 -34.12 50.84
CA VAL A 294 14.05 -35.43 50.82
C VAL A 294 14.20 -35.82 49.35
#